data_AF-A0A8K0H7W1-F1
#
_entry.id   AF-A0A8K0H7W1-F1
#
_cell.length_a   1.000
_cell.length_b   1.000
_cell.length_c   1.000
_cell.angle_alpha   90.00
_cell.angle_beta   90.00
_cell.angle_gamma   90.00
#
_symmetry.space_group_name_H-M   'P 1'
#
loop_
_entity.id
_entity.type
_entity.pdbx_description
1 polymer ?
#
loop_
_entity_poly.entity_id
_entity_poly.type
_entity_poly.pdbx_seq_one_letter_code
_entity_poly.pdbx_strand_id
1 'polypeptide(L)'
;MASTAKTHNVISFLQALKKASKDLQNNPISIRSRKDPKVAIEALLELATNADTILSSNPNLSDITQSLTNLKELLEDLERIQGYGLHSLVSYVITKKKISKTGYEMEAKLQSHIDRESAVDLVQILTKSKDENEKVEALARFDNRLAQGFDWDYQELILRGKIFTIIESILCGSTCSDRLNDQAARAVISLVKFNRVVFLGMVLMGSIIQSLISTASSINVRVLYSLIRCAKTHLIEELQYNREISRIINLLNSEDPSVAEAALLCLFEIAFYGSKEVIEAMVGEELVQKLMELQRRKQRTGFCKSRVENQEEVMTEEFAFEDCVWRFAVQIQVGEGLQKKEKHAFKLTILEIVRRASVFEDCQIDILWGSSP
;
A
#
# COMPACT_ATOMS: atom_id res chain seq x y z
N MET A 1 26.85 -13.50 -5.73
CA MET A 1 27.54 -12.21 -5.99
C MET A 1 27.69 -11.92 -7.48
N ALA A 2 28.20 -12.83 -8.33
CA ALA A 2 28.33 -12.55 -9.77
C ALA A 2 26.99 -12.51 -10.55
N SER A 3 25.95 -13.26 -10.14
CA SER A 3 24.66 -13.24 -10.86
C SER A 3 23.82 -12.00 -10.53
N THR A 4 23.81 -11.55 -9.27
CA THR A 4 23.05 -10.37 -8.81
C THR A 4 23.55 -9.07 -9.41
N ALA A 5 24.87 -8.93 -9.60
CA ALA A 5 25.46 -7.78 -10.30
C ALA A 5 25.06 -7.73 -11.78
N LYS A 6 24.89 -8.89 -12.42
CA LYS A 6 24.47 -8.98 -13.83
C LYS A 6 22.99 -8.60 -13.99
N THR A 7 22.10 -9.06 -13.10
CA THR A 7 20.68 -8.69 -13.14
C THR A 7 20.46 -7.20 -12.85
N HIS A 8 21.21 -6.63 -11.90
CA HIS A 8 21.11 -5.21 -11.56
C HIS A 8 21.49 -4.29 -12.73
N ASN A 9 22.52 -4.65 -13.51
CA ASN A 9 22.92 -3.93 -14.73
C ASN A 9 21.87 -4.03 -15.85
N VAL A 10 21.13 -5.13 -15.93
CA VAL A 10 20.06 -5.31 -16.92
C VAL A 10 18.82 -4.48 -16.53
N ILE A 11 18.42 -4.50 -15.26
CA ILE A 11 17.26 -3.73 -14.79
C ILE A 11 17.50 -2.22 -14.94
N SER A 12 18.68 -1.72 -14.57
CA SER A 12 19.00 -0.29 -14.72
C SER A 12 19.00 0.16 -16.18
N PHE A 13 19.51 -0.69 -17.08
CA PHE A 13 19.44 -0.46 -18.53
C PHE A 13 17.99 -0.42 -19.03
N LEU A 14 17.16 -1.41 -18.67
CA LEU A 14 15.76 -1.46 -19.09
C LEU A 14 14.96 -0.27 -18.55
N GLN A 15 15.25 0.20 -17.34
CA GLN A 15 14.64 1.41 -16.77
C GLN A 15 15.04 2.68 -17.53
N ALA A 16 16.32 2.81 -17.90
CA ALA A 16 16.81 3.92 -18.71
C ALA A 16 16.12 3.93 -20.09
N LEU A 17 15.99 2.76 -20.70
CA LEU A 17 15.31 2.60 -21.99
C LEU A 17 13.81 2.89 -21.91
N LYS A 18 13.15 2.45 -20.82
CA LYS A 18 11.74 2.76 -20.54
C LYS A 18 11.54 4.27 -20.43
N LYS A 19 12.40 4.96 -19.66
CA LYS A 19 12.36 6.41 -19.49
C LYS A 19 12.52 7.13 -20.83
N ALA A 20 13.50 6.72 -21.63
CA ALA A 20 13.76 7.32 -22.93
C ALA A 20 12.58 7.10 -23.92
N SER A 21 11.95 5.92 -23.92
CA SER A 21 10.73 5.66 -24.70
C SER A 21 9.57 6.57 -24.26
N LYS A 22 9.36 6.73 -22.95
CA LYS A 22 8.32 7.59 -22.40
C LYS A 22 8.54 9.07 -22.73
N ASP A 23 9.79 9.52 -22.72
CA ASP A 23 10.15 10.89 -23.10
C ASP A 23 9.85 11.16 -24.60
N LEU A 24 10.08 10.17 -25.46
CA LEU A 24 9.71 10.23 -26.89
C LEU A 24 8.19 10.30 -27.10
N GLN A 25 7.40 9.61 -26.27
CA GLN A 25 5.93 9.67 -26.32
C GLN A 25 5.38 11.04 -25.89
N ASN A 26 5.95 11.64 -24.84
CA ASN A 26 5.47 12.90 -24.24
C ASN A 26 5.92 14.14 -24.99
N ASN A 27 7.08 14.10 -25.66
CA ASN A 27 7.55 15.15 -26.55
C ASN A 27 7.66 14.63 -27.97
N PRO A 28 6.54 14.23 -28.60
CA PRO A 28 6.60 13.65 -29.92
C PRO A 28 6.89 14.82 -30.86
N ILE A 29 8.03 14.70 -31.55
CA ILE A 29 8.63 15.61 -32.53
C ILE A 29 7.59 16.58 -33.09
N SER A 30 7.84 17.88 -32.96
CA SER A 30 6.95 18.93 -33.47
C SER A 30 7.71 19.76 -34.48
N ILE A 31 7.18 19.86 -35.70
CA ILE A 31 7.73 20.65 -36.82
C ILE A 31 8.01 22.11 -36.40
N ARG A 32 7.32 22.63 -35.37
CA ARG A 32 7.44 24.02 -34.89
C ARG A 32 8.31 24.21 -33.64
N SER A 33 8.75 23.14 -32.98
CA SER A 33 9.46 23.22 -31.69
C SER A 33 10.97 23.16 -31.89
N ARG A 34 11.66 24.25 -31.53
CA ARG A 34 13.12 24.40 -31.51
C ARG A 34 13.80 23.69 -30.31
N LYS A 35 13.11 22.78 -29.61
CA LYS A 35 13.71 21.90 -28.60
C LYS A 35 14.16 20.63 -29.30
N ASP A 36 15.47 20.40 -29.33
CA ASP A 36 16.14 19.41 -30.17
C ASP A 36 15.58 17.99 -29.98
N PRO A 37 14.76 17.49 -30.94
CA PRO A 37 14.31 16.10 -30.93
C PRO A 37 15.49 15.12 -31.12
N LYS A 38 16.60 15.62 -31.67
CA LYS A 38 17.84 14.88 -31.84
C LYS A 38 18.39 14.33 -30.53
N VAL A 39 18.27 15.02 -29.40
CA VAL A 39 18.88 14.56 -28.14
C VAL A 39 18.21 13.30 -27.59
N ALA A 40 16.87 13.20 -27.66
CA ALA A 40 16.14 12.01 -27.22
C ALA A 40 16.33 10.83 -28.18
N ILE A 41 16.45 11.12 -29.48
CA ILE A 41 16.71 10.14 -30.54
C ILE A 41 18.15 9.62 -30.46
N GLU A 42 19.14 10.50 -30.31
CA GLU A 42 20.55 10.17 -30.11
C GLU A 42 20.75 9.38 -28.81
N ALA A 43 20.11 9.75 -27.71
CA ALA A 43 20.16 8.99 -26.47
C ALA A 43 19.56 7.58 -26.61
N LEU A 44 18.44 7.44 -27.34
CA LEU A 44 17.84 6.13 -27.65
C LEU A 44 18.72 5.30 -28.59
N LEU A 45 19.33 5.92 -29.60
CA LEU A 45 20.23 5.26 -30.54
C LEU A 45 21.55 4.85 -29.88
N GLU A 46 22.13 5.69 -29.01
CA GLU A 46 23.29 5.34 -28.19
C GLU A 46 22.96 4.20 -27.23
N LEU A 47 21.80 4.26 -26.55
CA LEU A 47 21.35 3.16 -25.69
C LEU A 47 21.19 1.88 -26.51
N ALA A 48 20.60 1.95 -27.71
CA ALA A 48 20.38 0.80 -28.59
C ALA A 48 21.70 0.19 -29.09
N THR A 49 22.68 1.01 -29.47
CA THR A 49 24.02 0.52 -29.87
C THR A 49 24.79 -0.10 -28.71
N ASN A 50 24.63 0.43 -27.49
CA ASN A 50 25.21 -0.20 -26.29
C ASN A 50 24.44 -1.48 -25.90
N ALA A 51 23.16 -1.55 -26.26
CA ALA A 51 22.29 -2.68 -25.98
C ALA A 51 22.66 -3.94 -26.77
N ASP A 52 23.22 -3.83 -27.97
CA ASP A 52 23.53 -4.98 -28.82
C ASP A 52 24.42 -6.02 -28.12
N THR A 53 25.27 -5.61 -27.18
CA THR A 53 26.10 -6.54 -26.36
C THR A 53 25.33 -7.22 -25.22
N ILE A 54 24.35 -6.54 -24.62
CA ILE A 54 23.56 -7.01 -23.47
C ILE A 54 22.31 -7.80 -23.93
N LEU A 55 21.69 -7.36 -25.03
CA LEU A 55 20.50 -7.95 -25.63
C LEU A 55 20.82 -9.23 -26.40
N SER A 56 21.95 -9.29 -27.13
CA SER A 56 22.38 -10.52 -27.85
C SER A 56 22.71 -11.68 -26.92
N SER A 57 23.05 -11.40 -25.66
CA SER A 57 23.35 -12.40 -24.65
C SER A 57 22.11 -13.05 -24.03
N ASN A 58 20.89 -12.50 -24.25
CA ASN A 58 19.67 -12.94 -23.60
C ASN A 58 18.56 -13.23 -24.64
N PRO A 59 18.22 -14.51 -24.91
CA PRO A 59 17.22 -14.88 -25.92
C PRO A 59 15.82 -14.31 -25.62
N ASN A 60 15.53 -14.01 -24.36
CA ASN A 60 14.26 -13.42 -23.92
C ASN A 60 14.10 -11.94 -24.33
N LEU A 61 15.14 -11.23 -24.80
CA LEU A 61 15.05 -9.80 -25.13
C LEU A 61 14.93 -9.54 -26.64
N SER A 62 14.80 -10.58 -27.46
CA SER A 62 14.68 -10.49 -28.93
C SER A 62 13.49 -9.64 -29.38
N ASP A 63 12.38 -9.69 -28.67
CA ASP A 63 11.20 -8.86 -28.94
C ASP A 63 11.43 -7.36 -28.70
N ILE A 64 12.31 -7.01 -27.75
CA ILE A 64 12.73 -5.63 -27.48
C ILE A 64 13.66 -5.16 -28.60
N THR A 65 14.61 -6.01 -29.03
CA THR A 65 15.48 -5.70 -30.16
C THR A 65 14.68 -5.41 -31.42
N GLN A 66 13.68 -6.25 -31.75
CA GLN A 66 12.82 -6.00 -32.91
C GLN A 66 12.01 -4.70 -32.78
N SER A 67 11.49 -4.41 -31.58
CA SER A 67 10.72 -3.18 -31.33
C SER A 67 11.61 -1.93 -31.45
N LEU A 68 12.88 -2.02 -31.01
CA LEU A 68 13.90 -0.99 -31.18
C LEU A 68 14.25 -0.78 -32.66
N THR A 69 14.45 -1.84 -33.43
CA THR A 69 14.73 -1.74 -34.87
C THR A 69 13.57 -1.08 -35.60
N ASN A 70 12.33 -1.49 -35.31
CA ASN A 70 11.13 -0.87 -35.89
C ASN A 70 11.02 0.61 -35.51
N LEU A 71 11.33 0.97 -34.25
CA LEU A 71 11.29 2.35 -33.78
C LEU A 71 12.38 3.19 -34.45
N LYS A 72 13.58 2.63 -34.67
CA LYS A 72 14.67 3.23 -35.43
C LYS A 72 14.28 3.48 -36.89
N GLU A 73 13.69 2.50 -37.57
CA GLU A 73 13.22 2.64 -38.96
C GLU A 73 12.16 3.75 -39.07
N LEU A 74 11.19 3.80 -38.15
CA LEU A 74 10.16 4.84 -38.15
C LEU A 74 10.72 6.25 -37.88
N LEU A 75 11.80 6.34 -37.11
CA LEU A 75 12.52 7.60 -36.85
C LEU A 75 13.29 8.07 -38.10
N GLU A 76 14.00 7.16 -38.77
CA GLU A 76 14.69 7.44 -40.03
C GLU A 76 13.69 7.86 -41.14
N ASP A 77 12.54 7.20 -41.21
CA ASP A 77 11.45 7.58 -42.11
C ASP A 77 10.92 8.98 -41.80
N LEU A 78 10.81 9.35 -40.52
CA LEU A 78 10.35 10.67 -40.11
C LEU A 78 11.38 11.76 -40.46
N GLU A 79 12.68 11.48 -40.35
CA GLU A 79 13.75 12.39 -40.79
C GLU A 79 13.77 12.59 -42.32
N ARG A 80 13.38 11.56 -43.09
CA ARG A 80 13.27 11.63 -44.56
C ARG A 80 12.07 12.44 -45.05
N ILE A 81 11.04 12.64 -44.23
CA ILE A 81 9.87 13.47 -44.56
C ILE A 81 10.27 14.96 -44.45
N GLN A 82 11.02 15.47 -45.45
CA GLN A 82 11.41 16.88 -45.57
C GLN A 82 10.66 17.58 -46.72
N GLY A 83 9.35 17.76 -46.58
CA GLY A 83 8.54 18.44 -47.59
C GLY A 83 7.42 19.30 -47.00
N TYR A 84 7.08 20.41 -47.67
CA TYR A 84 6.01 21.34 -47.29
C TYR A 84 4.69 21.07 -48.06
N GLY A 85 4.29 19.81 -48.20
CA GLY A 85 3.04 19.41 -48.88
C GLY A 85 1.98 18.87 -47.92
N LEU A 86 0.70 18.94 -48.30
CA LEU A 86 -0.38 18.31 -47.52
C LEU A 86 -0.16 16.80 -47.33
N HIS A 87 0.38 16.14 -48.35
CA HIS A 87 0.76 14.72 -48.28
C HIS A 87 1.87 14.46 -47.24
N SER A 88 2.89 15.33 -47.15
CA SER A 88 3.96 15.16 -46.15
C SER A 88 3.47 15.46 -44.73
N LEU A 89 2.52 16.37 -44.54
CA LEU A 89 1.86 16.59 -43.24
C LEU A 89 1.02 15.38 -42.79
N VAL A 90 0.28 14.76 -43.71
CA VAL A 90 -0.50 13.54 -43.42
C VAL A 90 0.44 12.37 -43.08
N SER A 91 1.47 12.14 -43.90
CA SER A 91 2.49 11.12 -43.62
C SER A 91 3.20 11.37 -42.29
N TYR A 92 3.52 12.62 -41.97
CA TYR A 92 4.12 13.01 -40.70
C TYR A 92 3.23 12.66 -39.50
N VAL A 93 1.94 12.99 -39.54
CA VAL A 93 0.99 12.67 -38.45
C VAL A 93 0.81 11.15 -38.30
N ILE A 94 0.78 10.41 -39.41
CA ILE A 94 0.68 8.94 -39.39
C ILE A 94 1.93 8.32 -38.77
N THR A 95 3.12 8.72 -39.23
CA THR A 95 4.40 8.22 -38.70
C THR A 95 4.55 8.59 -37.23
N LYS A 96 4.15 9.80 -36.83
CA LYS A 96 4.11 10.22 -35.42
C LYS A 96 3.23 9.32 -34.56
N LYS A 97 2.02 9.00 -35.03
CA LYS A 97 1.11 8.09 -34.32
C LYS A 97 1.67 6.66 -34.25
N LYS A 98 2.36 6.21 -35.30
CA LYS A 98 3.06 4.91 -35.31
C LYS A 98 4.19 4.88 -34.30
N ILE A 99 5.05 5.91 -34.26
CA ILE A 99 6.14 6.02 -33.28
C ILE A 99 5.59 5.99 -31.85
N SER A 100 4.54 6.77 -31.58
CA SER A 100 3.90 6.77 -30.26
C SER A 100 3.33 5.39 -29.90
N LYS A 101 2.63 4.73 -30.85
CA LYS A 101 2.11 3.37 -30.65
C LYS A 101 3.22 2.35 -30.37
N THR A 102 4.26 2.33 -31.20
CA THR A 102 5.41 1.43 -31.03
C THR A 102 6.16 1.74 -29.73
N GLY A 103 6.26 3.01 -29.34
CA GLY A 103 6.81 3.43 -28.06
C GLY A 103 6.02 2.90 -26.86
N TYR A 104 4.68 2.93 -26.91
CA TYR A 104 3.82 2.35 -25.87
C TYR A 104 3.96 0.82 -25.80
N GLU A 105 3.94 0.14 -26.94
CA GLU A 105 4.13 -1.32 -27.00
C GLU A 105 5.51 -1.73 -26.46
N MET A 106 6.55 -0.96 -26.81
CA MET A 106 7.89 -1.17 -26.31
C MET A 106 7.99 -0.90 -24.81
N GLU A 107 7.38 0.16 -24.28
CA GLU A 107 7.34 0.44 -22.85
C GLU A 107 6.65 -0.69 -22.07
N ALA A 108 5.53 -1.20 -22.58
CA ALA A 108 4.83 -2.33 -21.95
C ALA A 108 5.70 -3.60 -21.92
N LYS A 109 6.37 -3.93 -23.03
CA LYS A 109 7.31 -5.05 -23.10
C LYS A 109 8.48 -4.86 -22.12
N LEU A 110 9.08 -3.67 -22.08
CA LEU A 110 10.15 -3.36 -21.15
C LEU A 110 9.71 -3.51 -19.70
N GLN A 111 8.51 -3.05 -19.37
CA GLN A 111 7.97 -3.22 -18.02
C GLN A 111 7.78 -4.69 -17.66
N SER A 112 7.22 -5.50 -18.57
CA SER A 112 7.05 -6.95 -18.37
C SER A 112 8.38 -7.66 -18.10
N HIS A 113 9.45 -7.28 -18.83
CA HIS A 113 10.78 -7.81 -18.58
C HIS A 113 11.38 -7.35 -17.24
N ILE A 114 11.26 -6.07 -16.89
CA ILE A 114 11.68 -5.54 -15.59
C ILE A 114 10.94 -6.27 -14.46
N ASP A 115 9.64 -6.52 -14.64
CA ASP A 115 8.77 -7.19 -13.68
C ASP A 115 9.18 -8.65 -13.48
N ARG A 116 9.49 -9.36 -14.56
CA ARG A 116 9.98 -10.73 -14.51
C ARG A 116 11.31 -10.82 -13.77
N GLU A 117 12.29 -10.00 -14.13
CA GLU A 117 13.61 -10.02 -13.49
C GLU A 117 13.52 -9.56 -12.02
N SER A 118 12.73 -8.53 -11.73
CA SER A 118 12.55 -8.04 -10.35
C SER A 118 11.86 -9.06 -9.45
N ALA A 119 10.88 -9.82 -9.96
CA ALA A 119 10.24 -10.90 -9.21
C ALA A 119 11.22 -12.04 -8.89
N VAL A 120 12.07 -12.42 -9.85
CA VAL A 120 13.12 -13.45 -9.64
C VAL A 120 14.15 -12.97 -8.63
N ASP A 121 14.65 -11.74 -8.78
CA ASP A 121 15.60 -11.12 -7.86
C ASP A 121 15.00 -11.03 -6.44
N LEU A 122 13.73 -10.65 -6.30
CA LEU A 122 13.05 -10.58 -5.02
C LEU A 122 13.02 -11.95 -4.33
N VAL A 123 12.56 -13.00 -5.03
CA VAL A 123 12.56 -14.37 -4.48
C VAL A 123 13.97 -14.79 -4.05
N GLN A 124 14.97 -14.51 -4.89
CA GLN A 124 16.35 -14.85 -4.60
C GLN A 124 16.89 -14.13 -3.35
N ILE A 125 16.66 -12.82 -3.22
CA ILE A 125 17.14 -12.02 -2.09
C ILE A 125 16.44 -12.47 -0.80
N LEU A 126 15.11 -12.59 -0.80
CA LEU A 126 14.35 -12.94 0.40
C LEU A 126 14.70 -14.33 0.95
N THR A 127 14.95 -15.29 0.05
CA THR A 127 15.23 -16.68 0.45
C THR A 127 16.70 -16.95 0.75
N LYS A 128 17.65 -16.37 -0.02
CA LYS A 128 19.07 -16.73 0.06
C LYS A 128 19.94 -15.69 0.76
N SER A 129 19.55 -14.42 0.77
CA SER A 129 20.38 -13.41 1.42
C SER A 129 20.34 -13.57 2.93
N LYS A 130 21.50 -13.39 3.57
CA LYS A 130 21.63 -13.27 5.03
C LYS A 130 21.55 -11.82 5.50
N ASP A 131 21.69 -10.87 4.57
CA ASP A 131 21.63 -9.45 4.91
C ASP A 131 20.18 -8.99 4.97
N GLU A 132 19.72 -8.64 6.16
CA GLU A 132 18.37 -8.12 6.36
C GLU A 132 18.16 -6.77 5.66
N ASN A 133 19.19 -5.94 5.52
CA ASN A 133 19.05 -4.65 4.83
C ASN A 133 18.73 -4.85 3.34
N GLU A 134 19.39 -5.82 2.71
CA GLU A 134 19.12 -6.17 1.31
C GLU A 134 17.67 -6.67 1.14
N LYS A 135 17.16 -7.44 2.11
CA LYS A 135 15.75 -7.89 2.11
C LYS A 135 14.78 -6.73 2.29
N VAL A 136 15.05 -5.82 3.22
CA VAL A 136 14.21 -4.62 3.45
C VAL A 136 14.16 -3.77 2.18
N GLU A 137 15.31 -3.53 1.53
CA GLU A 137 15.36 -2.77 0.29
C GLU A 137 14.63 -3.47 -0.86
N ALA A 138 14.76 -4.80 -0.97
CA ALA A 138 14.03 -5.57 -1.96
C ALA A 138 12.50 -5.49 -1.75
N LEU A 139 12.03 -5.60 -0.50
CA LEU A 139 10.61 -5.44 -0.18
C LEU A 139 10.12 -4.01 -0.43
N ALA A 140 10.94 -2.98 -0.19
CA ALA A 140 10.59 -1.60 -0.50
C ALA A 140 10.47 -1.35 -2.01
N ARG A 141 11.36 -1.94 -2.82
CA ARG A 141 11.24 -1.91 -4.28
C ARG A 141 9.98 -2.63 -4.77
N PHE A 142 9.66 -3.76 -4.15
CA PHE A 142 8.44 -4.50 -4.44
C PHE A 142 7.17 -3.71 -4.11
N ASP A 143 7.13 -3.09 -2.93
CA ASP A 143 6.04 -2.21 -2.49
C ASP A 143 5.79 -1.05 -3.49
N ASN A 144 6.88 -0.38 -3.88
CA ASN A 144 6.83 0.68 -4.90
C ASN A 144 6.33 0.19 -6.26
N ARG A 145 6.60 -1.07 -6.62
CA ARG A 145 6.09 -1.64 -7.87
C ARG A 145 4.59 -1.94 -7.77
N LEU A 146 4.11 -2.48 -6.65
CA LEU A 146 2.68 -2.73 -6.43
C LEU A 146 1.85 -1.42 -6.44
N ALA A 147 2.43 -0.33 -5.90
CA ALA A 147 1.79 0.98 -5.88
C ALA A 147 1.55 1.60 -7.27
N GLN A 148 2.20 1.09 -8.33
CA GLN A 148 2.01 1.59 -9.71
C GLN A 148 0.68 1.17 -10.35
N GLY A 149 -0.08 0.31 -9.68
CA GLY A 149 -1.39 -0.17 -10.14
C GLY A 149 -1.38 -1.64 -10.53
N PHE A 150 -2.59 -2.17 -10.69
CA PHE A 150 -2.83 -3.59 -10.97
C PHE A 150 -2.32 -4.00 -12.36
N ASP A 151 -1.63 -5.14 -12.41
CA ASP A 151 -1.12 -5.76 -13.63
C ASP A 151 -1.29 -7.29 -13.54
N TRP A 152 -1.95 -7.89 -14.54
CA TRP A 152 -2.29 -9.32 -14.52
C TRP A 152 -1.04 -10.20 -14.69
N ASP A 153 -0.12 -9.84 -15.58
CA ASP A 153 1.11 -10.60 -15.82
C ASP A 153 2.01 -10.57 -14.57
N TYR A 154 2.09 -9.42 -13.89
CA TYR A 154 2.84 -9.29 -12.66
C TYR A 154 2.23 -10.09 -11.51
N GLN A 155 0.89 -10.13 -11.41
CA GLN A 155 0.23 -11.02 -10.45
C GLN A 155 0.61 -12.48 -10.69
N GLU A 156 0.62 -12.92 -11.95
CA GLU A 156 1.00 -14.29 -12.28
C GLU A 156 2.46 -14.58 -11.86
N LEU A 157 3.38 -13.63 -12.07
CA LEU A 157 4.77 -13.74 -11.61
C LEU A 157 4.86 -13.85 -10.08
N ILE A 158 4.09 -13.03 -9.34
CA ILE A 158 4.03 -13.06 -7.86
C ILE A 158 3.56 -14.43 -7.36
N LEU A 159 2.49 -14.96 -7.97
CA LEU A 159 1.90 -16.24 -7.58
C LEU A 159 2.82 -17.42 -7.94
N ARG A 160 3.39 -17.44 -9.15
CA ARG A 160 4.35 -18.47 -9.59
C ARG A 160 5.61 -18.47 -8.73
N GLY A 161 6.10 -17.28 -8.36
CA GLY A 161 7.24 -17.11 -7.47
C GLY A 161 6.95 -17.43 -5.99
N LYS A 162 5.70 -17.70 -5.62
CA LYS A 162 5.23 -17.89 -4.23
C LYS A 162 5.67 -16.76 -3.30
N ILE A 163 5.70 -15.54 -3.82
CA ILE A 163 6.24 -14.37 -3.12
C ILE A 163 5.44 -14.10 -1.84
N PHE A 164 4.12 -14.26 -1.88
CA PHE A 164 3.27 -14.12 -0.69
C PHE A 164 3.68 -15.08 0.43
N THR A 165 3.87 -16.37 0.14
CA THR A 165 4.28 -17.37 1.14
C THR A 165 5.64 -17.07 1.74
N ILE A 166 6.56 -16.52 0.93
CA ILE A 166 7.87 -16.09 1.43
C ILE A 166 7.71 -14.91 2.39
N ILE A 167 6.91 -13.90 2.03
CA ILE A 167 6.62 -12.74 2.91
C ILE A 167 5.91 -13.19 4.19
N GLU A 168 4.93 -14.09 4.08
CA GLU A 168 4.24 -14.69 5.22
C GLU A 168 5.22 -15.40 6.16
N SER A 169 6.19 -16.16 5.63
CA SER A 169 7.20 -16.82 6.45
C SER A 169 8.12 -15.85 7.20
N ILE A 170 8.39 -14.67 6.62
CA ILE A 170 9.14 -13.59 7.27
C ILE A 170 8.31 -12.95 8.39
N LEU A 171 7.02 -12.73 8.14
CA LEU A 171 6.11 -12.11 9.12
C LEU A 171 5.82 -13.02 10.32
N CYS A 172 5.62 -14.30 10.05
CA CYS A 172 5.26 -15.29 11.06
C CYS A 172 6.50 -15.91 11.74
N GLY A 173 7.70 -15.64 11.23
CA GLY A 173 8.95 -16.13 11.76
C GLY A 173 9.42 -15.32 12.96
N SER A 174 9.83 -16.01 14.03
CA SER A 174 10.31 -15.37 15.28
C SER A 174 11.76 -14.87 15.23
N THR A 175 12.44 -14.97 14.10
CA THR A 175 13.89 -14.72 13.97
C THR A 175 14.25 -13.41 13.28
N CYS A 176 13.25 -12.67 12.79
CA CYS A 176 13.47 -11.46 12.00
C CYS A 176 13.45 -10.21 12.89
N SER A 177 14.21 -9.18 12.53
CA SER A 177 14.13 -7.88 13.18
C SER A 177 12.77 -7.19 12.93
N ASP A 178 12.37 -6.31 13.86
CA ASP A 178 11.14 -5.52 13.74
C ASP A 178 11.08 -4.74 12.44
N ARG A 179 12.21 -4.17 11.98
CA ARG A 179 12.29 -3.42 10.72
C ARG A 179 11.98 -4.30 9.49
N LEU A 180 12.49 -5.53 9.46
CA LEU A 180 12.20 -6.46 8.37
C LEU A 180 10.75 -6.95 8.44
N ASN A 181 10.24 -7.21 9.65
CA ASN A 181 8.85 -7.59 9.89
C ASN A 181 7.88 -6.48 9.43
N ASP A 182 8.13 -5.24 9.83
CA ASP A 182 7.35 -4.05 9.45
C ASP A 182 7.30 -3.86 7.93
N GLN A 183 8.44 -4.04 7.25
CA GLN A 183 8.49 -3.90 5.80
C GLN A 183 7.75 -5.05 5.09
N ALA A 184 7.80 -6.27 5.65
CA ALA A 184 7.01 -7.39 5.17
C ALA A 184 5.50 -7.14 5.37
N ALA A 185 5.09 -6.54 6.51
CA ALA A 185 3.71 -6.19 6.79
C ALA A 185 3.18 -5.15 5.79
N ARG A 186 3.99 -4.14 5.48
CA ARG A 186 3.69 -3.15 4.42
C ARG A 186 3.50 -3.82 3.07
N ALA A 187 4.38 -4.76 2.70
CA ALA A 187 4.25 -5.49 1.45
C ALA A 187 2.94 -6.31 1.38
N VAL A 188 2.47 -6.89 2.50
CA VAL A 188 1.19 -7.61 2.56
C VAL A 188 0.01 -6.70 2.27
N ILE A 189 -0.11 -5.55 2.93
CA ILE A 189 -1.23 -4.63 2.66
C ILE A 189 -1.18 -4.10 1.23
N SER A 190 0.01 -3.86 0.68
CA SER A 190 0.17 -3.44 -0.71
C SER A 190 -0.23 -4.52 -1.70
N LEU A 191 0.01 -5.80 -1.39
CA LEU A 191 -0.53 -6.93 -2.16
C LEU A 191 -2.07 -6.95 -2.13
N VAL A 192 -2.67 -6.77 -0.96
CA VAL A 192 -4.14 -6.69 -0.81
C VAL A 192 -4.72 -5.49 -1.59
N LYS A 193 -4.05 -4.34 -1.60
CA LYS A 193 -4.45 -3.18 -2.40
C LYS A 193 -4.28 -3.42 -3.90
N PHE A 194 -3.24 -4.14 -4.29
CA PHE A 194 -2.95 -4.50 -5.68
C PHE A 194 -4.02 -5.44 -6.27
N ASN A 195 -4.39 -6.50 -5.54
CA ASN A 195 -5.58 -7.29 -5.86
C ASN A 195 -6.26 -7.82 -4.58
N ARG A 196 -7.35 -7.17 -4.20
CA ARG A 196 -8.12 -7.52 -3.00
C ARG A 196 -8.67 -8.94 -3.04
N VAL A 197 -9.14 -9.43 -4.20
CA VAL A 197 -9.81 -10.73 -4.29
C VAL A 197 -8.83 -11.88 -4.01
N VAL A 198 -7.65 -11.82 -4.62
CA VAL A 198 -6.65 -12.89 -4.50
C VAL A 198 -5.95 -12.82 -3.15
N PHE A 199 -5.36 -11.67 -2.83
CA PHE A 199 -4.44 -11.59 -1.70
C PHE A 199 -5.15 -11.45 -0.36
N LEU A 200 -6.36 -10.87 -0.29
CA LEU A 200 -7.11 -10.88 0.96
C LEU A 200 -7.49 -12.31 1.37
N GLY A 201 -7.92 -13.14 0.41
CA GLY A 201 -8.22 -14.54 0.68
C GLY A 201 -7.00 -15.27 1.25
N MET A 202 -5.80 -15.01 0.71
CA MET A 202 -4.57 -15.59 1.24
C MET A 202 -4.24 -15.09 2.66
N VAL A 203 -4.51 -13.81 2.98
CA VAL A 203 -4.30 -13.26 4.33
C VAL A 203 -5.24 -13.92 5.35
N LEU A 204 -6.52 -14.06 5.03
CA LEU A 204 -7.54 -14.65 5.93
C LEU A 204 -7.33 -16.17 6.14
N MET A 205 -6.68 -16.86 5.21
CA MET A 205 -6.38 -18.29 5.35
C MET A 205 -5.06 -18.57 6.10
N GLY A 206 -4.23 -17.54 6.30
CA GLY A 206 -2.90 -17.65 6.88
C GLY A 206 -2.85 -17.31 8.37
N SER A 207 -1.63 -17.18 8.91
CA SER A 207 -1.39 -16.75 10.30
C SER A 207 -1.00 -15.28 10.43
N ILE A 208 -1.11 -14.51 9.34
CA ILE A 208 -0.62 -13.13 9.26
C ILE A 208 -1.31 -12.25 10.30
N ILE A 209 -2.62 -12.37 10.47
CA ILE A 209 -3.39 -11.54 11.41
C ILE A 209 -2.88 -11.74 12.84
N GLN A 210 -2.71 -13.00 13.25
CA GLN A 210 -2.21 -13.36 14.58
C GLN A 210 -0.77 -12.88 14.78
N SER A 211 0.07 -12.97 13.74
CA SER A 211 1.45 -12.47 13.78
C SER A 211 1.50 -10.94 13.91
N LEU A 212 0.68 -10.19 13.18
CA LEU A 212 0.62 -8.74 13.28
C LEU A 212 0.22 -8.28 14.70
N ILE A 213 -0.75 -8.97 15.32
CA ILE A 213 -1.20 -8.68 16.69
C ILE A 213 -0.13 -9.07 17.71
N SER A 214 0.57 -10.18 17.50
CA SER A 214 1.57 -10.68 18.45
C SER A 214 2.86 -9.84 18.47
N THR A 215 3.34 -9.41 17.29
CA THR A 215 4.51 -8.53 17.20
C THR A 215 4.21 -7.12 17.70
N ALA A 216 2.98 -6.64 17.50
CA ALA A 216 2.46 -5.40 18.10
C ALA A 216 3.27 -4.12 17.83
N SER A 217 4.04 -4.06 16.74
CA SER A 217 4.67 -2.81 16.30
C SER A 217 3.62 -1.80 15.80
N SER A 218 3.92 -0.50 15.85
CA SER A 218 3.00 0.54 15.37
C SER A 218 2.63 0.36 13.89
N ILE A 219 3.57 -0.12 13.07
CA ILE A 219 3.34 -0.40 11.65
C ILE A 219 2.44 -1.63 11.49
N ASN A 220 2.68 -2.71 12.23
CA ASN A 220 1.87 -3.93 12.14
C ASN A 220 0.42 -3.69 12.52
N VAL A 221 0.19 -2.92 13.58
CA VAL A 221 -1.18 -2.57 14.00
C VAL A 221 -1.85 -1.64 12.98
N ARG A 222 -1.12 -0.71 12.35
CA ARG A 222 -1.65 0.11 11.23
C ARG A 222 -1.97 -0.73 9.99
N VAL A 223 -1.18 -1.76 9.72
CA VAL A 223 -1.45 -2.74 8.65
C VAL A 223 -2.71 -3.53 8.99
N LEU A 224 -2.87 -3.99 10.23
CA LEU A 224 -4.09 -4.65 10.69
C LEU A 224 -5.33 -3.75 10.53
N TYR A 225 -5.26 -2.48 10.95
CA TYR A 225 -6.31 -1.49 10.70
C TYR A 225 -6.68 -1.42 9.21
N SER A 226 -5.68 -1.35 8.34
CA SER A 226 -5.90 -1.30 6.89
C SER A 226 -6.56 -2.58 6.36
N LEU A 227 -6.19 -3.75 6.89
CA LEU A 227 -6.80 -5.04 6.55
C LEU A 227 -8.25 -5.12 7.02
N ILE A 228 -8.57 -4.62 8.22
CA ILE A 228 -9.96 -4.52 8.72
C ILE A 228 -10.79 -3.65 7.80
N ARG A 229 -10.29 -2.48 7.40
CA ARG A 229 -10.98 -1.61 6.44
C ARG A 229 -11.16 -2.28 5.07
N CYS A 230 -10.19 -3.09 4.63
CA CYS A 230 -10.28 -3.85 3.39
C CYS A 230 -11.20 -5.07 3.48
N ALA A 231 -11.30 -5.77 4.59
CA ALA A 231 -12.09 -7.00 4.71
C ALA A 231 -13.50 -6.76 5.26
N LYS A 232 -13.68 -5.67 6.01
CA LYS A 232 -14.90 -5.33 6.75
C LYS A 232 -15.31 -6.49 7.67
N THR A 233 -16.60 -6.81 7.68
CA THR A 233 -17.22 -7.82 8.55
C THR A 233 -16.53 -9.18 8.52
N HIS A 234 -16.04 -9.64 7.36
CA HIS A 234 -15.40 -10.96 7.22
C HIS A 234 -14.18 -11.14 8.14
N LEU A 235 -13.31 -10.14 8.23
CA LEU A 235 -12.15 -10.23 9.12
C LEU A 235 -12.54 -10.05 10.58
N ILE A 236 -13.56 -9.24 10.86
CA ILE A 236 -14.00 -9.00 12.24
C ILE A 236 -14.60 -10.28 12.86
N GLU A 237 -15.37 -11.03 12.08
CA GLU A 237 -15.89 -12.34 12.50
C GLU A 237 -14.75 -13.32 12.81
N GLU A 238 -13.70 -13.33 11.98
CA GLU A 238 -12.52 -14.17 12.20
C GLU A 238 -11.73 -13.75 13.45
N LEU A 239 -11.54 -12.44 13.67
CA LEU A 239 -10.91 -11.90 14.87
C LEU A 239 -11.69 -12.28 16.14
N GLN A 240 -13.02 -12.24 16.08
CA GLN A 240 -13.88 -12.63 17.20
C GLN A 240 -13.81 -14.14 17.46
N TYR A 241 -13.88 -14.96 16.41
CA TYR A 241 -13.76 -16.42 16.53
C TYR A 241 -12.44 -16.83 17.20
N ASN A 242 -11.34 -16.17 16.83
CA ASN A 242 -10.01 -16.41 17.38
C ASN A 242 -9.74 -15.68 18.72
N ARG A 243 -10.72 -14.92 19.26
CA ARG A 243 -10.58 -14.09 20.48
C ARG A 243 -9.43 -13.09 20.43
N GLU A 244 -9.09 -12.61 19.23
CA GLU A 244 -8.02 -11.65 19.00
C GLU A 244 -8.44 -10.22 19.35
N ILE A 245 -9.75 -9.94 19.45
CA ILE A 245 -10.28 -8.63 19.85
C ILE A 245 -9.76 -8.22 21.23
N SER A 246 -9.76 -9.13 22.21
CA SER A 246 -9.23 -8.86 23.55
C SER A 246 -7.74 -8.52 23.51
N ARG A 247 -6.97 -9.13 22.59
CA ARG A 247 -5.55 -8.78 22.40
C ARG A 247 -5.39 -7.38 21.83
N ILE A 248 -6.19 -7.00 20.83
CA ILE A 248 -6.18 -5.63 20.28
C ILE A 248 -6.54 -4.60 21.36
N ILE A 249 -7.53 -4.89 22.20
CA ILE A 249 -7.89 -4.03 23.35
C ILE A 249 -6.72 -3.88 24.32
N ASN A 250 -5.94 -4.93 24.56
CA ASN A 250 -4.78 -4.87 25.43
C ASN A 250 -3.63 -4.04 24.86
N LEU A 251 -3.54 -3.86 23.54
CA LEU A 251 -2.56 -2.97 22.92
C LEU A 251 -2.76 -1.49 23.28
N LEU A 252 -3.96 -1.10 23.74
CA LEU A 252 -4.21 0.24 24.28
C LEU A 252 -3.37 0.55 25.53
N ASN A 253 -2.87 -0.48 26.22
CA ASN A 253 -2.01 -0.34 27.39
C ASN A 253 -0.52 -0.28 27.05
N SER A 254 -0.16 -0.26 25.76
CA SER A 254 1.24 -0.17 25.31
C SER A 254 1.93 1.09 25.84
N GLU A 255 3.23 0.98 26.12
CA GLU A 255 4.08 2.13 26.46
C GLU A 255 4.32 3.04 25.25
N ASP A 256 4.32 2.48 24.03
CA ASP A 256 4.43 3.25 22.79
C ASP A 256 3.06 3.86 22.43
N PRO A 257 2.91 5.20 22.45
CA PRO A 257 1.65 5.86 22.12
C PRO A 257 1.22 5.57 20.67
N SER A 258 2.16 5.31 19.76
CA SER A 258 1.89 5.00 18.36
C SER A 258 1.15 3.67 18.20
N VAL A 259 1.49 2.68 19.04
CA VAL A 259 0.83 1.38 19.08
C VAL A 259 -0.58 1.51 19.65
N ALA A 260 -0.72 2.25 20.76
CA ALA A 260 -2.02 2.49 21.38
C ALA A 260 -2.97 3.27 20.44
N GLU A 261 -2.46 4.26 19.71
CA GLU A 261 -3.22 4.98 18.67
C GLU A 261 -3.66 4.04 17.55
N ALA A 262 -2.74 3.24 17.00
CA ALA A 262 -3.07 2.31 15.92
C ALA A 262 -4.11 1.26 16.38
N ALA A 263 -4.02 0.80 17.63
CA ALA A 263 -4.98 -0.10 18.23
C ALA A 263 -6.36 0.57 18.36
N LEU A 264 -6.40 1.84 18.77
CA LEU A 264 -7.64 2.62 18.83
C LEU A 264 -8.31 2.73 17.45
N LEU A 265 -7.53 2.97 16.39
CA LEU A 265 -8.04 2.99 15.01
C LEU A 265 -8.63 1.63 14.61
N CYS A 266 -7.96 0.51 14.95
CA CYS A 266 -8.52 -0.83 14.73
C CYS A 266 -9.87 -0.99 15.44
N LEU A 267 -9.95 -0.60 16.71
CA LEU A 267 -11.16 -0.73 17.51
C LEU A 267 -12.31 0.12 17.00
N PHE A 268 -12.04 1.30 16.43
CA PHE A 268 -13.05 2.12 15.77
C PHE A 268 -13.61 1.45 14.51
N GLU A 269 -12.78 0.85 13.66
CA GLU A 269 -13.25 0.11 12.49
C GLU A 269 -14.01 -1.17 12.88
N ILE A 270 -13.54 -1.87 13.92
CA ILE A 270 -14.26 -3.02 14.48
C ILE A 270 -15.63 -2.57 15.02
N ALA A 271 -15.69 -1.43 15.71
CA ALA A 271 -16.95 -0.88 16.21
C ALA A 271 -17.92 -0.48 15.09
N PHE A 272 -17.38 -0.01 13.96
CA PHE A 272 -18.17 0.41 12.81
C PHE A 272 -18.80 -0.77 12.05
N TYR A 273 -18.03 -1.83 11.78
CA TYR A 273 -18.51 -2.99 10.99
C TYR A 273 -18.94 -4.20 11.83
N GLY A 274 -18.67 -4.20 13.13
CA GLY A 274 -18.87 -5.35 14.02
C GLY A 274 -20.34 -5.66 14.30
N SER A 275 -20.64 -6.96 14.37
CA SER A 275 -21.97 -7.45 14.77
C SER A 275 -22.23 -7.20 16.26
N LYS A 276 -23.46 -7.45 16.70
CA LYS A 276 -23.85 -7.33 18.10
C LYS A 276 -22.91 -8.10 19.04
N GLU A 277 -22.55 -9.33 18.68
CA GLU A 277 -21.70 -10.22 19.48
C GLU A 277 -20.28 -9.65 19.63
N VAL A 278 -19.77 -9.01 18.58
CA VAL A 278 -18.46 -8.34 18.57
C VAL A 278 -18.47 -7.15 19.52
N ILE A 279 -19.50 -6.30 19.44
CA ILE A 279 -19.61 -5.12 20.31
C ILE A 279 -19.83 -5.54 21.78
N GLU A 280 -20.62 -6.58 22.03
CA GLU A 280 -20.76 -7.18 23.37
C GLU A 280 -19.42 -7.67 23.91
N ALA A 281 -18.62 -8.35 23.09
CA ALA A 281 -17.29 -8.79 23.48
C ALA A 281 -16.37 -7.60 23.82
N MET A 282 -16.38 -6.54 23.01
CA MET A 282 -15.59 -5.34 23.26
C MET A 282 -15.99 -4.64 24.57
N VAL A 283 -17.29 -4.49 24.84
CA VAL A 283 -17.79 -3.91 26.09
C VAL A 283 -17.50 -4.82 27.29
N GLY A 284 -17.60 -6.13 27.11
CA GLY A 284 -17.29 -7.14 28.13
C GLY A 284 -15.82 -7.16 28.53
N GLU A 285 -14.91 -6.86 27.61
CA GLU A 285 -13.46 -6.73 27.82
C GLU A 285 -13.04 -5.34 28.35
N GLU A 286 -13.97 -4.64 28.99
CA GLU A 286 -13.77 -3.35 29.66
C GLU A 286 -13.20 -2.24 28.76
N LEU A 287 -13.47 -2.30 27.44
CA LEU A 287 -12.95 -1.32 26.50
C LEU A 287 -13.34 0.12 26.91
N VAL A 288 -14.59 0.35 27.29
CA VAL A 288 -15.08 1.69 27.65
C VAL A 288 -14.29 2.27 28.83
N GLN A 289 -13.99 1.45 29.83
CA GLN A 289 -13.20 1.82 31.00
C GLN A 289 -11.77 2.18 30.58
N LYS A 290 -11.13 1.36 29.74
CA LYS A 290 -9.79 1.64 29.19
C LYS A 290 -9.74 2.94 28.40
N LEU A 291 -10.75 3.22 27.57
CA LEU A 291 -10.86 4.50 26.84
C LEU A 291 -10.98 5.69 27.80
N MET A 292 -11.77 5.57 28.86
CA MET A 292 -11.87 6.62 29.89
C MET A 292 -10.55 6.86 30.60
N GLU A 293 -9.79 5.80 30.91
CA GLU A 293 -8.45 5.93 31.50
C GLU A 293 -7.48 6.64 30.56
N LEU A 294 -7.47 6.30 29.27
CA LEU A 294 -6.63 6.96 28.27
C LEU A 294 -6.98 8.45 28.13
N GLN A 295 -8.27 8.78 28.08
CA GLN A 295 -8.73 10.16 28.05
C GLN A 295 -8.27 10.95 29.29
N ARG A 296 -8.32 10.33 30.48
CA ARG A 296 -7.85 10.95 31.74
C ARG A 296 -6.33 11.10 31.81
N ARG A 297 -5.57 10.11 31.31
CA ARG A 297 -4.09 10.19 31.24
C ARG A 297 -3.66 11.43 30.46
N LYS A 298 -4.32 11.73 29.34
CA LYS A 298 -4.07 12.93 28.53
C LYS A 298 -4.49 14.24 29.21
N GLN A 299 -5.66 14.27 29.88
CA GLN A 299 -6.11 15.48 30.59
C GLN A 299 -5.12 15.90 31.70
N ARG A 300 -4.45 14.94 32.35
CA ARG A 300 -3.43 15.20 33.37
C ARG A 300 -2.12 15.76 32.82
N THR A 301 -1.80 15.51 31.55
CA THR A 301 -0.58 16.03 30.90
C THR A 301 -0.74 17.45 30.33
N GLY A 302 -1.91 18.08 30.50
CA GLY A 302 -2.03 19.55 30.51
C GLY A 302 -1.84 20.27 29.16
N PHE A 303 -2.40 19.77 28.06
CA PHE A 303 -2.45 20.52 26.79
C PHE A 303 -3.90 20.64 26.30
N CYS A 304 -4.47 21.83 26.46
CA CYS A 304 -5.77 22.21 25.91
C CYS A 304 -5.59 23.33 24.87
N LYS A 305 -6.17 23.07 23.69
CA LYS A 305 -6.58 23.99 22.61
C LYS A 305 -5.52 24.50 21.63
N SER A 306 -5.59 23.94 20.42
CA SER A 306 -5.84 24.76 19.22
C SER A 306 -6.59 23.92 18.17
N ARG A 307 -7.81 24.34 17.83
CA ARG A 307 -8.51 23.90 16.62
C ARG A 307 -7.78 24.56 15.44
N VAL A 308 -7.22 23.76 14.54
CA VAL A 308 -6.91 24.19 13.18
C VAL A 308 -7.60 23.23 12.24
N GLU A 309 -8.60 23.76 11.53
CA GLU A 309 -9.20 23.15 10.36
C GLU A 309 -8.12 23.02 9.28
N ASN A 310 -7.82 21.80 8.85
CA ASN A 310 -7.43 21.49 7.47
C ASN A 310 -7.54 19.98 7.22
N GLN A 311 -8.26 19.65 6.15
CA GLN A 311 -8.39 18.32 5.59
C GLN A 311 -7.06 17.90 4.96
N GLU A 312 -6.38 16.93 5.55
CA GLU A 312 -5.66 15.83 4.87
C GLU A 312 -5.15 14.86 5.95
N GLU A 313 -5.36 13.56 5.73
CA GLU A 313 -5.16 12.46 6.67
C GLU A 313 -3.70 12.29 7.13
N VAL A 314 -3.27 13.03 8.14
CA VAL A 314 -2.24 12.60 9.09
C VAL A 314 -2.67 13.08 10.47
N MET A 315 -3.30 12.18 11.24
CA MET A 315 -3.55 12.42 12.67
C MET A 315 -2.19 12.61 13.35
N THR A 316 -1.88 13.84 13.74
CA THR A 316 -0.75 14.11 14.64
C THR A 316 -1.08 13.55 16.02
N GLU A 317 -0.06 12.97 16.67
CA GLU A 317 -0.09 12.29 17.97
C GLU A 317 -0.79 13.11 19.08
N GLU A 318 -0.86 14.43 18.93
CA GLU A 318 -1.43 15.39 19.87
C GLU A 318 -2.96 15.24 20.10
N PHE A 319 -3.71 14.56 19.22
CA PHE A 319 -5.18 14.46 19.31
C PHE A 319 -5.75 13.03 19.37
N ALA A 320 -4.90 12.00 19.29
CA ALA A 320 -5.34 10.61 19.08
C ALA A 320 -6.40 10.12 20.08
N PHE A 321 -6.23 10.44 21.38
CA PHE A 321 -7.09 9.95 22.47
C PHE A 321 -8.15 10.97 22.94
N GLU A 322 -8.24 12.13 22.30
CA GLU A 322 -9.27 13.12 22.65
C GLU A 322 -10.65 12.61 22.27
N ASP A 323 -11.59 12.75 23.21
CA ASP A 323 -12.97 12.30 23.07
C ASP A 323 -13.09 10.85 22.56
N CYS A 324 -12.12 9.97 22.88
CA CYS A 324 -12.06 8.63 22.31
C CYS A 324 -13.28 7.76 22.69
N VAL A 325 -13.85 7.99 23.88
CA VAL A 325 -15.11 7.37 24.32
C VAL A 325 -16.28 7.80 23.43
N TRP A 326 -16.35 9.09 23.10
CA TRP A 326 -17.37 9.62 22.20
C TRP A 326 -17.17 9.14 20.77
N ARG A 327 -15.93 9.19 20.26
CA ARG A 327 -15.60 8.71 18.92
C ARG A 327 -15.97 7.24 18.77
N PHE A 328 -15.67 6.41 19.76
CA PHE A 328 -16.08 5.00 19.82
C PHE A 328 -17.61 4.85 19.70
N ALA A 329 -18.34 5.63 20.49
CA ALA A 329 -19.78 5.56 20.47
C ALA A 329 -20.41 6.07 19.18
N VAL A 330 -19.82 7.10 18.57
CA VAL A 330 -20.21 7.58 17.25
C VAL A 330 -20.04 6.44 16.24
N GLN A 331 -18.93 5.70 16.27
CA GLN A 331 -18.74 4.54 15.37
C GLN A 331 -19.85 3.49 15.54
N ILE A 332 -20.27 3.17 16.76
CA ILE A 332 -21.40 2.26 17.01
C ILE A 332 -22.70 2.84 16.45
N GLN A 333 -22.93 4.14 16.60
CA GLN A 333 -24.15 4.80 16.14
C GLN A 333 -24.24 4.86 14.59
N VAL A 334 -23.15 5.22 13.93
CA VAL A 334 -23.10 5.34 12.46
C VAL A 334 -22.79 4.02 11.75
N GLY A 335 -22.27 3.02 12.48
CA GLY A 335 -21.77 1.76 11.95
C GLY A 335 -22.79 0.91 11.20
N GLU A 336 -22.28 0.02 10.35
CA GLU A 336 -23.06 -0.84 9.47
C GLU A 336 -23.47 -2.18 10.13
N GLY A 337 -22.77 -2.60 11.19
CA GLY A 337 -22.92 -3.95 11.77
C GLY A 337 -24.09 -4.15 12.75
N LEU A 338 -24.80 -3.08 13.13
CA LEU A 338 -25.86 -3.13 14.15
C LEU A 338 -27.22 -2.62 13.65
N GLN A 339 -28.29 -3.22 14.16
CA GLN A 339 -29.66 -2.71 13.97
C GLN A 339 -29.92 -1.48 14.85
N LYS A 340 -30.92 -0.67 14.46
CA LYS A 340 -31.29 0.56 15.19
C LYS A 340 -31.59 0.35 16.68
N LYS A 341 -32.24 -0.77 17.04
CA LYS A 341 -32.54 -1.13 18.43
C LYS A 341 -31.28 -1.46 19.23
N GLU A 342 -30.35 -2.18 18.61
CA GLU A 342 -29.07 -2.58 19.21
C GLU A 342 -28.18 -1.37 19.43
N LYS A 343 -28.08 -0.48 18.43
CA LYS A 343 -27.38 0.81 18.54
C LYS A 343 -27.86 1.62 19.74
N HIS A 344 -29.17 1.71 19.93
CA HIS A 344 -29.76 2.39 21.08
C HIS A 344 -29.41 1.70 22.40
N ALA A 345 -29.49 0.37 22.46
CA ALA A 345 -29.14 -0.40 23.65
C ALA A 345 -27.67 -0.20 24.06
N PHE A 346 -26.73 -0.31 23.12
CA PHE A 346 -25.30 -0.08 23.42
C PHE A 346 -25.02 1.37 23.81
N LYS A 347 -25.70 2.36 23.21
CA LYS A 347 -25.59 3.76 23.65
C LYS A 347 -25.93 3.89 25.14
N LEU A 348 -27.04 3.29 25.59
CA LEU A 348 -27.42 3.31 27.00
C LEU A 348 -26.40 2.58 27.89
N THR A 349 -25.91 1.41 27.45
CA THR A 349 -24.88 0.66 28.19
C THR A 349 -23.59 1.46 28.37
N ILE A 350 -23.11 2.12 27.31
CA ILE A 350 -21.91 2.95 27.37
C ILE A 350 -22.14 4.14 28.32
N LEU A 351 -23.27 4.84 28.20
CA LEU A 351 -23.62 5.94 29.09
C LEU A 351 -23.64 5.51 30.56
N GLU A 352 -24.22 4.34 30.84
CA GLU A 352 -24.29 3.78 32.17
C GLU A 352 -22.89 3.45 32.73
N ILE A 353 -22.00 2.85 31.93
CA ILE A 353 -20.61 2.59 32.33
C ILE A 353 -19.88 3.91 32.61
N VAL A 354 -20.04 4.90 31.73
CA VAL A 354 -19.42 6.22 31.89
C VAL A 354 -19.90 6.91 33.15
N ARG A 355 -21.21 6.87 33.46
CA ARG A 355 -21.77 7.42 34.72
C ARG A 355 -21.19 6.74 35.95
N ARG A 356 -21.13 5.40 35.96
CA ARG A 356 -20.57 4.65 37.10
C ARG A 356 -19.09 4.95 37.33
N ALA A 357 -18.33 5.14 36.26
CA ALA A 357 -16.90 5.43 36.35
C ALA A 357 -16.59 6.92 36.61
N SER A 358 -17.54 7.82 36.36
CA SER A 358 -17.42 9.27 36.58
C SER A 358 -18.08 9.67 37.90
N VAL A 359 -17.48 9.28 39.02
CA VAL A 359 -18.04 9.54 40.37
C VAL A 359 -17.99 11.04 40.77
N PHE A 360 -17.43 11.95 39.96
CA PHE A 360 -17.21 13.35 40.38
C PHE A 360 -17.32 14.48 39.33
N GLU A 361 -17.65 14.25 38.06
CA GLU A 361 -17.76 15.37 37.08
C GLU A 361 -18.96 15.20 36.13
N ASP A 362 -20.14 15.65 36.60
CA ASP A 362 -21.40 15.66 35.86
C ASP A 362 -21.42 16.60 34.63
N CYS A 363 -20.43 17.49 34.47
CA CYS A 363 -20.54 18.60 33.50
C CYS A 363 -20.06 18.32 32.06
N GLN A 364 -19.39 17.20 31.75
CA GLN A 364 -18.88 16.93 30.39
C GLN A 364 -19.61 15.82 29.63
N ILE A 365 -20.35 14.94 30.32
CA ILE A 365 -21.03 13.80 29.69
C ILE A 365 -22.25 14.26 28.88
N ASP A 366 -23.00 15.24 29.37
CA ASP A 366 -24.21 15.73 28.69
C ASP A 366 -23.91 16.53 27.41
N ILE A 367 -22.73 17.14 27.32
CA ILE A 367 -22.31 17.95 26.15
C ILE A 367 -21.79 17.07 25.01
N LEU A 368 -21.14 15.95 25.32
CA LEU A 368 -20.62 15.02 24.31
C LEU A 368 -21.75 14.26 23.59
N TRP A 369 -22.81 13.91 24.29
CA TRP A 369 -23.76 12.90 23.81
C TRP A 369 -25.05 13.43 23.18
N GLY A 370 -25.17 14.76 23.06
CA GLY A 370 -26.30 15.42 22.43
C GLY A 370 -27.61 15.00 23.08
N SER A 371 -27.92 15.58 24.23
CA SER A 371 -29.27 15.50 24.78
C SER A 371 -30.23 16.11 23.77
N SER A 372 -31.09 15.28 23.17
CA SER A 372 -32.40 15.76 22.77
C SER A 372 -33.43 15.09 23.69
N PRO A 373 -34.36 15.88 24.24
CA PRO A 373 -35.26 15.50 25.33
C PRO A 373 -36.22 14.36 25.00
#